data_AF-A0AAW6P1W6-F1
#
_entry.id   AF-A0AAW6P1W6-F1
#
_cell.length_a   1.000
_cell.length_b   1.000
_cell.length_c   1.000
_cell.angle_alpha   90.00
_cell.angle_beta   90.00
_cell.angle_gamma   90.00
#
_symmetry.space_group_name_H-M   'P 1'
#
loop_
_entity.id
_entity.type
_entity.pdbx_description
1 polymer ?
#
loop_
_entity_poly.entity_id
_entity_poly.type
_entity_poly.pdbx_seq_one_letter_code
_entity_poly.pdbx_strand_id
1 'polypeptide(L)'
;MQAEVAGYELPKAATADQGLVYVVRPSNAGGLVRFNVFLDDREDASEMGYNRGNQYIYFYVEPGKHTISSKAENWADLSFEVRAGEVVFIKQEVEVGMLMARNNLVLLGDTEGRYLVKDASLGSVAKERK
;
A
#
# COMPACT_ATOMS: atom_id res chain seq x y z
N MET A 1 -2.06 -12.28 15.60
CA MET A 1 -2.62 -11.96 14.26
C MET A 1 -4.04 -12.49 14.06
N GLN A 2 -4.30 -13.79 13.85
CA GLN A 2 -5.67 -14.30 13.57
C GLN A 2 -6.72 -13.86 14.59
N ALA A 3 -6.48 -14.07 15.88
CA ALA A 3 -7.40 -13.63 16.94
C ALA A 3 -7.54 -12.10 17.03
N GLU A 4 -6.55 -11.35 16.59
CA GLU A 4 -6.52 -9.87 16.66
C GLU A 4 -7.18 -9.19 15.48
N VAL A 5 -7.39 -9.92 14.38
CA VAL A 5 -8.18 -9.46 13.22
C VAL A 5 -9.58 -10.07 13.20
N ALA A 6 -9.93 -10.91 14.18
CA ALA A 6 -11.26 -11.46 14.34
C ALA A 6 -12.26 -10.31 14.59
N GLY A 7 -13.24 -10.18 13.70
CA GLY A 7 -14.23 -9.08 13.78
C GLY A 7 -13.67 -7.70 13.39
N TYR A 8 -12.43 -7.60 12.93
CA TYR A 8 -11.89 -6.35 12.42
C TYR A 8 -12.35 -6.13 10.97
N GLU A 9 -13.01 -5.01 10.75
CA GLU A 9 -13.39 -4.53 9.42
C GLU A 9 -12.36 -3.52 8.92
N LEU A 10 -11.95 -3.66 7.66
CA LEU A 10 -11.06 -2.70 7.03
C LEU A 10 -11.75 -1.33 6.90
N PRO A 11 -10.98 -0.22 6.93
CA PRO A 11 -11.54 1.14 6.81
C PRO A 11 -12.38 1.35 5.54
N LYS A 12 -12.03 0.63 4.47
CA LYS A 12 -12.77 0.51 3.21
C LYS A 12 -12.90 -0.95 2.83
N ALA A 13 -14.06 -1.31 2.31
CA ALA A 13 -14.32 -2.61 1.70
C ALA A 13 -14.12 -2.53 0.18
N ALA A 14 -13.74 -3.66 -0.42
CA ALA A 14 -13.77 -3.81 -1.88
C ALA A 14 -15.23 -3.74 -2.38
N THR A 15 -15.41 -3.22 -3.59
CA THR A 15 -16.72 -3.15 -4.26
C THR A 15 -16.90 -4.35 -5.19
N ALA A 16 -18.13 -4.59 -5.66
CA ALA A 16 -18.43 -5.74 -6.52
C ALA A 16 -17.77 -5.69 -7.91
N ASP A 17 -17.32 -4.51 -8.33
CA ASP A 17 -16.79 -4.20 -9.67
C ASP A 17 -15.30 -3.82 -9.68
N GLN A 18 -14.70 -3.60 -8.51
CA GLN A 18 -13.30 -3.15 -8.40
C GLN A 18 -12.50 -4.02 -7.42
N GLY A 19 -11.19 -4.08 -7.65
CA GLY A 19 -10.24 -4.49 -6.62
C GLY A 19 -9.96 -3.34 -5.65
N LEU A 20 -9.58 -3.66 -4.42
CA LEU A 20 -9.10 -2.67 -3.44
C LEU A 20 -7.68 -3.00 -3.03
N VAL A 21 -6.80 -2.01 -3.09
CA VAL A 21 -5.40 -2.15 -2.68
C VAL A 21 -5.14 -1.34 -1.43
N TYR A 22 -4.49 -1.97 -0.44
CA TYR A 22 -3.89 -1.31 0.70
C TYR A 22 -2.38 -1.37 0.61
N VAL A 23 -1.72 -0.22 0.73
CA VAL A 23 -0.26 -0.13 0.80
C VAL A 23 0.13 0.36 2.19
N VAL A 24 0.78 -0.50 2.98
CA VAL A 24 1.09 -0.24 4.40
C VAL A 24 2.59 -0.21 4.64
N ARG A 25 3.06 0.81 5.36
CA ARG A 25 4.41 0.93 5.88
C ARG A 25 4.36 0.80 7.41
N PRO A 26 4.56 -0.40 7.97
CA PRO A 26 4.44 -0.60 9.41
C PRO A 26 5.62 -0.03 10.21
N SER A 27 6.79 0.12 9.57
CA SER A 27 7.99 0.61 10.25
C SER A 27 7.96 2.13 10.48
N ASN A 28 8.33 2.56 11.69
CA ASN A 28 8.55 3.96 12.05
C ASN A 28 9.95 4.48 11.65
N ALA A 29 10.86 3.60 11.22
CA ALA A 29 12.22 3.99 10.83
C ALA A 29 12.18 4.96 9.66
N GLY A 30 12.85 6.11 9.79
CA GLY A 30 12.82 7.17 8.78
C GLY A 30 11.42 7.76 8.58
N GLY A 31 10.60 7.86 9.63
CA GLY A 31 9.18 8.20 9.55
C GLY A 31 8.84 9.54 8.86
N LEU A 32 9.80 10.45 8.70
CA LEU A 32 9.61 11.70 7.94
C LEU A 32 9.88 11.55 6.42
N VAL A 33 10.38 10.41 5.95
CA VAL A 33 10.55 10.15 4.52
C VAL A 33 9.21 9.72 3.95
N ARG A 34 8.76 10.34 2.86
CA ARG A 34 7.56 9.91 2.12
C ARG A 34 7.91 8.75 1.21
N PHE A 35 7.09 7.71 1.21
CA PHE A 35 7.11 6.69 0.17
C PHE A 35 5.90 6.92 -0.73
N ASN A 36 6.13 7.59 -1.86
CA ASN A 36 5.09 7.89 -2.84
C ASN A 36 4.72 6.62 -3.61
N VAL A 37 3.44 6.45 -3.90
CA VAL A 37 2.89 5.24 -4.51
C VAL A 37 2.23 5.63 -5.83
N PHE A 38 2.65 4.95 -6.88
CA PHE A 38 2.15 5.13 -8.24
C PHE A 38 1.57 3.83 -8.75
N LEU A 39 0.51 3.94 -9.56
CA LEU A 39 -0.20 2.82 -10.16
C LEU A 39 0.03 2.77 -11.67
N ASP A 40 0.48 1.62 -12.15
CA ASP A 40 0.75 1.18 -13.53
C ASP A 40 1.87 1.92 -14.28
N ASP A 41 2.12 3.18 -13.97
CA ASP A 41 3.25 3.94 -14.49
C ASP A 41 3.75 4.96 -13.44
N ARG A 42 4.81 5.70 -13.77
CA ARG A 42 5.50 6.64 -12.84
C ARG A 42 5.24 8.11 -13.14
N GLU A 43 4.23 8.41 -13.95
CA GLU A 43 3.84 9.78 -14.23
C GLU A 43 3.16 10.42 -13.01
N ASP A 44 3.21 11.74 -12.89
CA ASP A 44 2.56 12.46 -11.78
C ASP A 44 1.04 12.18 -11.74
N ALA A 45 0.43 11.93 -12.90
CA ALA A 45 -0.97 11.54 -13.01
C ALA A 45 -1.27 10.15 -12.44
N SER A 46 -0.27 9.33 -12.16
CA SER A 46 -0.43 7.98 -11.61
C SER A 46 -0.15 7.90 -10.13
N GLU A 47 0.21 9.01 -9.47
CA GLU A 47 0.37 9.04 -8.02
C GLU A 47 -0.99 8.84 -7.32
N MET A 48 -1.08 7.77 -6.52
CA MET A 48 -2.24 7.42 -5.71
C MET A 48 -2.15 8.02 -4.30
N GLY A 49 -0.94 8.37 -3.86
CA GLY A 49 -0.68 8.99 -2.57
C GLY A 49 0.69 8.63 -2.03
N TYR A 50 0.89 8.85 -0.73
CA TYR A 50 2.11 8.46 -0.04
C TYR A 50 1.84 8.12 1.43
N ASN A 51 2.72 7.32 2.01
CA ASN A 51 2.73 7.08 3.44
C ASN A 51 4.06 7.53 4.09
N ARG A 52 4.00 7.74 5.40
CA ARG A 52 5.10 7.99 6.33
C ARG A 52 5.21 6.81 7.30
N GLY A 53 6.02 6.93 8.35
CA GLY A 53 6.17 5.87 9.35
C GLY A 53 4.83 5.47 9.99
N ASN A 54 4.59 4.16 10.10
CA ASN A 54 3.36 3.55 10.64
C ASN A 54 2.05 4.07 10.00
N GLN A 55 2.03 4.10 8.66
CA GLN A 55 0.88 4.55 7.89
C GLN A 55 0.49 3.57 6.78
N TYR A 56 -0.79 3.59 6.41
CA TYR A 56 -1.31 2.95 5.20
C TYR A 56 -1.99 3.96 4.27
N ILE A 57 -2.06 3.65 2.99
CA ILE A 57 -2.99 4.28 2.04
C ILE A 57 -3.83 3.20 1.36
N TYR A 58 -4.90 3.60 0.70
CA TYR A 58 -5.74 2.70 -0.09
C TYR A 58 -6.17 3.35 -1.39
N PHE A 59 -6.51 2.52 -2.38
CA PHE A 59 -7.17 2.94 -3.61
C PHE A 59 -7.80 1.74 -4.33
N TYR A 60 -8.85 2.02 -5.10
CA TYR A 60 -9.52 1.07 -5.96
C TYR A 60 -8.83 0.97 -7.31
N VAL A 61 -8.87 -0.22 -7.89
CA VAL A 61 -8.31 -0.53 -9.22
C VAL A 61 -9.28 -1.40 -10.00
N GLU A 62 -9.19 -1.35 -11.33
CA GLU A 62 -9.94 -2.28 -12.18
C GLU A 62 -9.48 -3.73 -11.91
N PRO A 63 -10.34 -4.74 -12.14
CA PRO A 63 -9.90 -6.13 -12.08
C PRO A 63 -8.88 -6.42 -13.19
N GLY A 64 -7.76 -7.04 -12.83
CA GLY A 64 -6.70 -7.39 -13.77
C GLY A 64 -5.31 -7.31 -13.17
N LYS A 65 -4.33 -7.18 -14.07
CA LYS A 65 -2.91 -7.07 -13.71
C LYS A 65 -2.51 -5.62 -13.60
N HIS A 66 -1.86 -5.28 -12.49
CA HIS A 66 -1.37 -3.94 -12.20
C HIS A 66 0.07 -3.99 -11.73
N THR A 67 0.72 -2.83 -11.76
CA THR A 67 2.04 -2.65 -11.13
C THR A 67 2.00 -1.47 -10.19
N ILE A 68 2.44 -1.67 -8.94
CA ILE A 68 2.77 -0.55 -8.06
C ILE A 68 4.24 -0.20 -8.24
N SER A 69 4.51 1.09 -8.41
CA SER A 69 5.84 1.66 -8.22
C SER A 69 5.83 2.52 -6.96
N SER A 70 6.78 2.30 -6.05
CA SER A 70 6.96 3.14 -4.88
C SER A 70 8.27 3.91 -4.94
N LYS A 71 8.21 5.22 -4.69
CA LYS A 71 9.35 6.13 -4.77
C LYS A 71 9.78 6.59 -3.38
N ALA A 72 11.04 6.32 -3.08
CA ALA A 72 11.82 6.90 -2.00
C ALA A 72 13.19 7.35 -2.57
N GLU A 73 14.30 7.02 -1.92
CA GLU A 73 15.62 7.20 -2.56
C GLU A 73 15.72 6.35 -3.84
N ASN A 74 15.23 5.11 -3.79
CA ASN A 74 15.09 4.21 -4.94
C ASN A 74 13.65 4.18 -5.48
N TRP A 75 13.49 3.48 -6.60
CA TRP A 75 12.21 2.93 -7.03
C TRP A 75 12.14 1.46 -6.59
N ALA A 76 10.98 1.04 -6.11
CA ALA A 76 10.63 -0.37 -5.93
C ALA A 76 9.35 -0.66 -6.71
N ASP A 77 9.31 -1.78 -7.43
CA ASP A 77 8.18 -2.17 -8.26
C ASP A 77 7.63 -3.53 -7.81
N LEU A 78 6.31 -3.68 -7.84
CA LEU A 78 5.63 -4.95 -7.56
C LEU A 78 4.42 -5.09 -8.48
N SER A 79 4.42 -6.12 -9.32
CA SER A 79 3.25 -6.49 -10.12
C SER A 79 2.36 -7.47 -9.35
N PHE A 80 1.06 -7.31 -9.48
CA PHE A 80 0.05 -8.14 -8.84
C PHE A 80 -1.18 -8.28 -9.74
N GLU A 81 -2.01 -9.28 -9.45
CA GLU A 81 -3.30 -9.48 -10.09
C GLU A 81 -4.40 -9.38 -9.02
N VAL A 82 -5.53 -8.78 -9.38
CA VAL A 82 -6.64 -8.56 -8.47
C VAL A 82 -7.97 -8.77 -9.19
N ARG A 83 -8.91 -9.43 -8.53
CA ARG A 83 -10.28 -9.61 -9.03
C ARG A 83 -11.23 -8.58 -8.45
N ALA A 84 -12.40 -8.43 -9.07
CA ALA A 84 -13.48 -7.64 -8.51
C ALA A 84 -13.90 -8.19 -7.14
N GLY A 85 -14.07 -7.32 -6.15
CA GLY A 85 -14.38 -7.69 -4.77
C GLY A 85 -13.20 -8.22 -3.96
N GLU A 86 -12.00 -8.26 -4.53
CA GLU A 86 -10.78 -8.73 -3.84
C GLU A 86 -10.02 -7.58 -3.19
N VAL A 87 -9.41 -7.86 -2.04
CA VAL A 87 -8.52 -6.93 -1.35
C VAL A 87 -7.08 -7.44 -1.45
N VAL A 88 -6.19 -6.58 -1.92
CA VAL A 88 -4.76 -6.84 -2.00
C VAL A 88 -4.03 -5.98 -0.97
N PHE A 89 -3.08 -6.58 -0.27
CA PHE A 89 -2.26 -5.90 0.73
C PHE A 89 -0.80 -5.93 0.31
N ILE A 90 -0.16 -4.76 0.30
CA ILE A 90 1.24 -4.59 -0.07
C ILE A 90 1.96 -3.90 1.07
N LYS A 91 3.01 -4.53 1.57
CA LYS A 91 3.89 -3.98 2.60
C LYS A 91 5.01 -3.19 1.95
N GLN A 92 5.30 -2.02 2.51
CA GLN A 92 6.52 -1.29 2.25
C GLN A 92 7.52 -1.51 3.38
N GLU A 93 8.63 -2.14 3.04
CA GLU A 93 9.76 -2.32 3.95
C GLU A 93 10.75 -1.16 3.81
N VAL A 94 11.34 -0.75 4.93
CA VAL A 94 12.33 0.32 4.97
C VAL A 94 13.71 -0.31 4.83
N GLU A 95 14.51 0.22 3.91
CA GLU A 95 15.91 -0.13 3.73
C GLU A 95 16.82 1.08 3.99
N VAL A 96 18.08 0.81 4.34
CA VAL A 96 19.09 1.87 4.50
C VAL A 96 19.48 2.40 3.13
N GLY A 97 19.41 3.72 2.94
CA GLY A 97 19.96 4.42 1.79
C GLY A 97 21.16 5.28 2.16
N MET A 98 21.72 6.00 1.18
CA MET A 98 22.89 6.86 1.36
C MET A 98 22.53 8.24 1.93
N LEU A 99 21.41 8.81 1.52
CA LEU A 99 20.95 10.15 1.93
C LEU A 99 19.63 10.08 2.70
N MET A 100 18.71 9.22 2.28
CA MET A 100 17.43 8.97 2.93
C MET A 100 17.04 7.50 2.83
N ALA A 101 15.93 7.13 3.47
CA ALA A 101 15.43 5.76 3.47
C ALA A 101 15.09 5.28 2.05
N ARG A 102 15.42 4.01 1.78
CA ARG A 102 14.98 3.25 0.63
C ARG A 102 13.75 2.42 0.98
N ASN A 103 13.06 1.92 -0.05
CA ASN A 103 11.93 1.03 0.13
C ASN A 103 12.03 -0.26 -0.69
N ASN A 104 11.29 -1.27 -0.23
CA ASN A 104 10.99 -2.50 -0.97
C ASN A 104 9.49 -2.82 -0.82
N LEU A 105 8.93 -3.59 -1.76
CA LEU A 105 7.51 -3.95 -1.81
C LEU A 105 7.33 -5.46 -1.65
N VAL A 106 6.41 -5.86 -0.77
CA VAL A 106 6.10 -7.28 -0.51
C VAL A 106 4.59 -7.48 -0.51
N LEU A 107 4.11 -8.42 -1.31
CA LEU A 107 2.70 -8.84 -1.29
C LEU A 107 2.43 -9.62 0.00
N LEU A 108 1.32 -9.30 0.68
CA LEU A 108 0.93 -9.94 1.93
C LEU A 108 -0.28 -10.86 1.75
N GLY A 109 -0.40 -11.83 2.66
CA GLY A 109 -1.65 -12.55 2.87
C GLY A 109 -2.69 -11.73 3.62
N ASP A 110 -3.97 -12.09 3.48
CA ASP A 110 -5.11 -11.34 4.04
C ASP A 110 -4.99 -11.09 5.55
N THR A 111 -4.68 -12.12 6.35
CA THR A 111 -4.57 -11.99 7.81
C THR A 111 -3.47 -11.00 8.22
N GLU A 112 -2.30 -11.06 7.57
CA GLU A 112 -1.19 -10.15 7.87
C GLU A 112 -1.50 -8.73 7.40
N GLY A 113 -2.06 -8.58 6.21
CA GLY A 113 -2.49 -7.30 5.66
C GLY A 113 -3.48 -6.58 6.57
N ARG A 114 -4.55 -7.28 7.00
CA ARG A 114 -5.54 -6.74 7.94
C ARG A 114 -4.92 -6.31 9.26
N TYR A 115 -4.04 -7.14 9.82
CA TYR A 115 -3.37 -6.84 11.08
C TYR A 115 -2.54 -5.56 10.98
N LEU A 116 -1.74 -5.42 9.92
CA LEU A 116 -0.90 -4.23 9.73
C LEU A 116 -1.71 -2.97 9.42
N VAL A 117 -2.80 -3.07 8.67
CA VAL A 117 -3.70 -1.93 8.43
C VAL A 117 -4.40 -1.51 9.72
N LYS A 118 -4.79 -2.46 10.58
CA LYS A 118 -5.40 -2.16 11.89
C LYS A 118 -4.50 -1.31 12.79
N ASP A 119 -3.20 -1.63 12.81
CA ASP A 119 -2.22 -1.00 13.71
C ASP A 119 -1.58 0.29 13.13
N ALA A 120 -1.92 0.64 11.89
CA ALA A 120 -1.39 1.81 11.19
C ALA A 120 -2.43 2.94 11.06
N SER A 121 -1.94 4.17 10.92
CA SER A 121 -2.81 5.34 10.66
C SER A 121 -2.96 5.63 9.16
N LEU A 122 -4.00 6.38 8.77
CA LEU A 122 -4.17 6.77 7.38
C LEU A 122 -3.07 7.77 6.95
N GLY A 123 -2.43 7.51 5.81
CA GLY A 123 -1.48 8.37 5.14
C GLY A 123 -2.17 9.41 4.25
N SER A 124 -1.43 9.96 3.29
CA SER A 124 -1.99 10.90 2.32
C SER A 124 -2.48 10.16 1.08
N VAL A 125 -3.80 10.11 0.88
CA VAL A 125 -4.42 9.58 -0.34
C VAL A 125 -4.61 10.73 -1.32
N ALA A 126 -3.93 10.67 -2.47
CA ALA A 126 -4.08 11.66 -3.54
C ALA A 126 -5.29 11.34 -4.42
N LYS A 127 -5.52 10.04 -4.68
CA LYS A 127 -6.63 9.52 -5.49
C LYS A 127 -7.12 8.21 -4.91
N GLU A 128 -8.44 8.03 -4.90
CA GLU A 128 -9.03 6.76 -4.48
C GLU A 128 -9.24 5.79 -5.65
N ARG A 129 -9.02 6.22 -6.90
CA ARG A 129 -9.19 5.39 -8.10
C ARG A 129 -8.38 5.93 -9.27
N LYS A 130 -7.93 5.03 -10.15
CA LYS A 130 -7.41 5.31 -11.49
C LYS A 130 -8.35 4.69 -12.51
#